data_AF-A0A5C9AGD5-F1
#
_entry.id   AF-A0A5C9AGD5-F1
#
_cell.length_a   1.000
_cell.length_b   1.000
_cell.length_c   1.000
_cell.angle_alpha   90.00
_cell.angle_beta   90.00
_cell.angle_gamma   90.00
#
_symmetry.space_group_name_H-M   'P 1'
#
loop_
_entity.id
_entity.type
_entity.pdbx_description
1 polymer ?
#
loop_
_entity_poly.entity_id
_entity_poly.type
_entity_poly.pdbx_seq_one_letter_code
_entity_poly.pdbx_strand_id
1 'polypeptide(L)' 'MIVAFCLYKYFPFGGLQRDFMRIASTVAARGHHVRVYTQSWEGDCPK' A
#
# COMPACT_ATOMS: atom_id res chain seq x y z
N MET A 1 -15.43 5.98 -0.82
CA MET A 1 -15.20 4.67 -1.48
C MET A 1 -14.00 4.00 -0.83
N ILE A 2 -14.07 2.68 -0.60
CA ILE A 2 -12.96 1.87 -0.09
C ILE A 2 -12.26 1.20 -1.27
N VAL A 3 -10.94 1.31 -1.35
CA VAL A 3 -10.11 0.65 -2.37
C VAL A 3 -9.15 -0.31 -1.66
N ALA A 4 -9.27 -1.60 -1.96
CA ALA A 4 -8.43 -2.64 -1.35
C ALA A 4 -7.26 -3.03 -2.26
N PHE A 5 -6.05 -3.02 -1.72
CA PHE A 5 -4.85 -3.56 -2.35
C PHE A 5 -4.47 -4.88 -1.68
N CYS A 6 -4.12 -5.88 -2.48
CA CYS A 6 -3.67 -7.18 -2.01
C CYS A 6 -2.28 -7.47 -2.57
N LEU A 7 -1.32 -7.70 -1.69
CA LEU A 7 0.05 -8.13 -2.02
C LEU A 7 0.54 -9.09 -0.95
N TYR A 8 1.37 -10.07 -1.31
CA TYR A 8 1.78 -11.07 -0.31
C TYR A 8 2.73 -10.50 0.75
N LYS A 9 3.72 -9.70 0.35
CA LYS A 9 4.74 -9.15 1.25
C LYS A 9 5.06 -7.71 0.90
N TYR A 10 5.06 -6.85 1.89
CA TYR A 10 5.54 -5.47 1.78
C TYR A 10 6.89 -5.30 2.48
N PHE A 11 7.85 -4.70 1.78
CA PHE A 11 9.16 -4.28 2.26
C PHE A 11 9.68 -3.14 1.35
N PRO A 12 10.50 -2.19 1.83
CA PRO A 12 10.75 -0.94 1.11
C PRO A 12 11.71 -1.04 -0.09
N PHE A 13 12.36 -2.19 -0.30
CA PHE A 13 13.45 -2.34 -1.26
C PHE A 13 13.04 -2.98 -2.60
N GLY A 14 11.81 -3.48 -2.73
CA GLY A 14 11.33 -4.13 -3.96
C GLY A 14 10.63 -3.18 -4.93
N GLY A 15 10.73 -3.46 -6.24
CA GLY A 15 10.10 -2.65 -7.29
C GLY A 15 8.57 -2.61 -7.15
N LEU A 16 7.94 -3.78 -7.00
CA LEU A 16 6.50 -3.91 -6.81
C LEU A 16 6.02 -3.12 -5.58
N GLN A 17 6.75 -3.18 -4.47
CA GLN A 17 6.39 -2.53 -3.22
C GLN A 17 6.47 -1.00 -3.32
N ARG A 18 7.48 -0.48 -4.04
CA ARG A 18 7.60 0.96 -4.32
C ARG A 18 6.45 1.45 -5.21
N ASP A 19 6.10 0.69 -6.24
CA ASP A 19 5.00 1.05 -7.14
C ASP A 19 3.66 0.98 -6.40
N PHE A 20 3.43 -0.09 -5.63
CA PHE A 20 2.27 -0.21 -4.74
C PHE A 20 2.13 1.02 -3.84
N MET A 21 3.19 1.44 -3.14
CA MET A 21 3.11 2.57 -2.21
C MET A 21 2.79 3.89 -2.93
N ARG A 22 3.38 4.14 -4.11
CA ARG A 22 3.06 5.32 -4.93
C ARG A 22 1.60 5.34 -5.37
N ILE A 23 1.09 4.21 -5.85
CA ILE A 23 -0.28 4.10 -6.34
C ILE A 23 -1.27 4.24 -5.16
N ALA A 24 -1.06 3.50 -4.07
CA ALA A 24 -1.89 3.54 -2.88
C ALA A 24 -1.94 4.95 -2.27
N SER A 25 -0.79 5.63 -2.15
CA SER A 25 -0.73 7.01 -1.64
C SER A 25 -1.48 7.99 -2.54
N THR A 26 -1.38 7.82 -3.87
CA THR A 26 -2.13 8.65 -4.83
C THR A 26 -3.64 8.44 -4.71
N VAL A 27 -4.08 7.20 -4.49
CA VAL A 27 -5.49 6.87 -4.27
C VAL A 27 -6.00 7.48 -2.95
N ALA A 28 -5.21 7.39 -1.88
CA ALA A 28 -5.53 8.01 -0.59
C ALA A 28 -5.62 9.55 -0.71
N ALA A 29 -4.67 10.17 -1.41
CA ALA A 29 -4.66 11.62 -1.65
C ALA A 29 -5.88 12.13 -2.45
N ARG A 30 -6.55 11.25 -3.20
CA ARG A 30 -7.82 11.56 -3.89
C ARG A 30 -9.06 11.44 -2.98
N GLY A 31 -8.89 11.16 -1.69
CA GLY A 31 -9.97 11.06 -0.70
C GLY A 31 -10.61 9.67 -0.61
N HIS A 32 -9.98 8.63 -1.16
CA HIS A 32 -10.46 7.25 -1.01
C HIS A 32 -9.83 6.58 0.22
N HIS A 33 -10.60 5.74 0.92
CA HIS A 33 -10.07 4.96 2.03
C HIS A 33 -9.32 3.74 1.49
N VAL A 34 -8.01 3.71 1.68
CA VAL A 34 -7.16 2.62 1.22
C VAL A 34 -7.10 1.54 2.29
N ARG A 35 -7.40 0.30 1.89
CA ARG A 35 -7.22 -0.89 2.73
C ARG A 35 -6.15 -1.77 2.12
N VAL A 36 -5.24 -2.30 2.93
CA VAL A 36 -4.16 -3.17 2.45
C VAL A 36 -4.24 -4.52 3.15
N TYR A 37 -4.25 -5.59 2.36
CA TYR A 37 -4.10 -6.96 2.85
C TYR A 37 -2.73 -7.48 2.45
N THR A 38 -1.93 -7.84 3.46
CA THR A 38 -0.61 -8.44 3.27
C THR A 38 -0.38 -9.54 4.30
N GLN A 39 0.47 -10.52 3.96
CA GLN A 39 0.88 -11.55 4.91
C GLN A 39 1.98 -11.02 5.85
N SER A 40 2.82 -10.11 5.36
CA SER A 40 3.86 -9.46 6.17
C SER A 40 4.07 -8.00 5.75
N TRP A 41 4.44 -7.17 6.74
CA TRP A 41 4.74 -5.76 6.55
C TRP A 41 6.06 -5.42 7.25
N GLU A 42 7.04 -4.97 6.47
CA GLU A 42 8.34 -4.50 6.98
C GLU A 42 8.52 -3.01 6.64
N GLY A 43 8.91 -2.23 7.64
CA GLY A 43 9.06 -0.77 7.55
C GLY A 43 7.84 0.00 8.08
N ASP A 44 7.83 1.30 7.84
CA ASP A 44 6.79 2.17 8.39
C ASP A 44 5.44 1.93 7.73
N CYS A 45 4.40 1.79 8.56
CA CYS A 45 3.02 1.75 8.10
C CYS A 45 2.45 3.17 8.10
N PRO A 46 2.03 3.72 6.94
CA PRO A 46 1.37 5.01 6.88
C PRO A 46 0.11 5.03 7.75
N LYS A 47 -0.16 6.17 8.40
CA LYS A 47 -1.40 6.41 9.16
C LYS A 47 -2.51 6.94 8.26
#